data_AF-A0A436W435-F1
#
_entry.id   AF-A0A436W435-F1
#
_cell.length_a   1.000
_cell.length_b   1.000
_cell.length_c   1.000
_cell.angle_alpha   90.00
_cell.angle_beta   90.00
_cell.angle_gamma   90.00
#
_symmetry.space_group_name_H-M   'P 1'
#
loop_
_entity.id
_entity.type
_entity.pdbx_description
1 polymer ?
#
loop_
_entity_poly.entity_id
_entity_poly.type
_entity_poly.pdbx_seq_one_letter_code
_entity_poly.pdbx_strand_id
1 'polypeptide(L)'
;VLVTDAMATIGTDMTSFTLNGRTIYRKDGSLRLADGTLAGADLDMISAVRFMHRGVGLELGEALRMASLYPAEAVGQAHRLGRFANGTAADIVALSDDLDVQGVWIGGKKVFGA
;
A
#
# COMPACT_ATOMS: atom_id res chain seq x y z
N VAL A 1 2.89 0.83 11.91
CA VAL A 1 2.59 1.60 10.68
C VAL A 1 3.07 0.79 9.48
N LEU A 2 2.32 0.73 8.38
CA LEU A 2 2.76 0.16 7.11
C LEU A 2 3.12 1.28 6.13
N VAL A 3 4.24 1.08 5.44
CA VAL A 3 4.68 1.86 4.27
C VAL A 3 5.12 0.88 3.21
N THR A 4 4.88 1.18 1.94
CA THR A 4 5.29 0.29 0.86
C THR A 4 6.75 0.48 0.49
N ASP A 5 7.25 1.71 0.50
CA ASP A 5 8.49 2.09 -0.21
C ASP A 5 8.46 1.62 -1.68
N ALA A 6 7.25 1.64 -2.25
CA ALA A 6 6.96 1.24 -3.62
C ALA A 6 7.69 2.15 -4.62
N MET A 7 8.21 1.54 -5.68
CA MET A 7 8.82 2.27 -6.80
C MET A 7 7.97 2.14 -8.07
N ALA A 8 8.47 2.70 -9.18
CA ALA A 8 7.75 2.82 -10.46
C ALA A 8 7.24 1.50 -11.06
N THR A 9 7.66 0.34 -10.53
CA THR A 9 7.25 -0.98 -11.03
C THR A 9 5.81 -1.35 -10.62
N ILE A 10 5.26 -0.75 -9.57
CA ILE A 10 3.91 -1.09 -9.08
C ILE A 10 2.85 -0.78 -10.14
N GLY A 11 2.03 -1.78 -10.46
CA GLY A 11 0.98 -1.67 -11.47
C GLY A 11 1.46 -1.72 -12.92
N THR A 12 2.70 -2.18 -13.16
CA THR A 12 3.28 -2.29 -14.51
C THR A 12 3.99 -3.64 -14.69
N ASP A 13 4.26 -4.00 -15.95
CA ASP A 13 5.12 -5.13 -16.32
C ASP A 13 6.60 -4.73 -16.48
N MET A 14 6.99 -3.56 -15.96
CA MET A 14 8.36 -3.07 -16.07
C MET A 14 9.33 -4.02 -15.34
N THR A 15 10.38 -4.43 -16.05
CA THR A 15 11.46 -5.26 -15.49
C THR A 15 12.64 -4.43 -14.98
N SER A 16 12.71 -3.14 -15.29
CA SER A 16 13.74 -2.23 -14.81
C SER A 16 13.35 -0.76 -15.00
N PHE A 17 13.96 0.14 -14.22
CA PHE A 17 13.86 1.59 -14.38
C PHE A 17 15.13 2.29 -13.88
N THR A 18 15.32 3.56 -14.24
CA THR A 18 16.48 4.36 -13.80
C THR A 18 16.05 5.35 -12.72
N LEU A 19 16.82 5.40 -11.63
CA LEU A 19 16.65 6.37 -10.54
C LEU A 19 18.01 6.95 -10.13
N ASN A 20 18.15 8.28 -10.18
CA ASN A 20 19.39 8.98 -9.86
C ASN A 20 20.61 8.40 -10.60
N GLY A 21 20.46 8.11 -11.90
CA GLY A 21 21.52 7.57 -12.76
C GLY A 21 21.85 6.08 -12.54
N ARG A 22 21.16 5.40 -11.62
CA ARG A 22 21.35 3.96 -11.36
C ARG A 22 20.18 3.17 -11.95
N THR A 23 20.49 2.08 -12.64
CA THR A 23 19.47 1.15 -13.13
C THR A 23 19.07 0.20 -12.00
N ILE A 24 17.78 0.14 -11.72
CA ILE A 24 17.15 -0.77 -10.77
C ILE A 24 16.42 -1.84 -11.58
N TYR A 25 16.65 -3.09 -11.22
CA TYR A 25 16.05 -4.27 -11.86
C TYR A 25 15.00 -4.87 -10.94
N ARG A 26 13.88 -5.27 -11.52
CA ARG A 26 12.84 -6.06 -10.87
C ARG A 26 13.15 -7.53 -11.11
N LYS A 27 13.44 -8.27 -10.04
CA LYS A 27 13.75 -9.70 -10.12
C LYS A 27 13.30 -10.41 -8.85
N ASP A 28 12.64 -11.54 -9.03
CA ASP A 28 12.20 -12.44 -7.95
C ASP A 28 11.40 -11.71 -6.85
N GLY A 29 10.49 -10.82 -7.24
CA GLY A 29 9.66 -10.02 -6.31
C GLY A 29 10.43 -8.96 -5.52
N SER A 30 11.63 -8.58 -5.96
CA SER A 30 12.47 -7.56 -5.31
C SER A 30 13.06 -6.57 -6.32
N LEU A 31 13.39 -5.37 -5.85
CA LEU A 31 14.07 -4.34 -6.62
C LEU A 31 15.53 -4.28 -6.22
N ARG A 32 16.44 -4.42 -7.19
CA ARG A 32 17.89 -4.49 -6.93
C ARG A 32 18.71 -3.70 -7.92
N LEU A 33 19.80 -3.12 -7.45
CA LEU A 33 20.88 -2.61 -8.30
C LEU A 33 21.66 -3.76 -8.95
N ALA A 34 22.52 -3.43 -9.92
CA ALA A 34 23.38 -4.41 -10.60
C ALA A 34 24.32 -5.16 -9.63
N ASP A 35 24.69 -4.54 -8.50
CA ASP A 35 25.50 -5.15 -7.44
C ASP A 35 24.69 -6.01 -6.45
N GLY A 36 23.37 -6.12 -6.65
CA GLY A 36 22.47 -6.90 -5.80
C GLY A 36 21.85 -6.14 -4.62
N THR A 37 22.25 -4.89 -4.38
CA THR A 37 21.72 -4.03 -3.30
C THR A 37 20.22 -3.80 -3.49
N LEU A 38 19.42 -3.94 -2.43
CA LEU A 38 17.99 -3.63 -2.45
C LEU A 38 17.75 -2.14 -2.71
N ALA A 39 16.83 -1.83 -3.61
CA ALA A 39 16.54 -0.47 -4.07
C ALA A 39 15.04 -0.21 -4.15
N GLY A 40 14.41 -0.08 -2.98
CA GLY A 40 12.96 0.05 -2.81
C GLY A 40 12.24 -1.30 -2.76
N ALA A 41 10.92 -1.25 -2.83
CA ALA A 41 10.07 -2.43 -2.78
C ALA A 41 9.17 -2.59 -4.01
N ASP A 42 8.90 -3.84 -4.34
CA ASP A 42 7.89 -4.25 -5.29
C ASP A 42 6.62 -4.72 -4.55
N LEU A 43 6.08 -3.83 -3.71
CA LEU A 43 4.95 -4.09 -2.82
C LEU A 43 3.90 -2.98 -2.93
N ASP A 44 2.65 -3.33 -3.19
CA ASP A 44 1.51 -2.41 -3.05
C ASP A 44 0.89 -2.48 -1.63
N MET A 45 0.03 -1.52 -1.30
CA MET A 45 -0.52 -1.40 0.06
C MET A 45 -1.45 -2.56 0.45
N ILE A 46 -2.29 -3.05 -0.48
CA ILE A 46 -3.23 -4.13 -0.13
C ILE A 46 -2.49 -5.47 0.00
N SER A 47 -1.45 -5.68 -0.80
CA SER A 47 -0.51 -6.79 -0.67
C SER A 47 0.21 -6.74 0.68
N ALA A 48 0.62 -5.55 1.17
CA ALA A 48 1.20 -5.40 2.51
C ALA A 48 0.23 -5.79 3.63
N VAL A 49 -1.04 -5.37 3.54
CA VAL A 49 -2.09 -5.75 4.51
C VAL A 49 -2.31 -7.27 4.50
N ARG A 50 -2.41 -7.89 3.31
CA ARG A 50 -2.55 -9.35 3.18
C ARG A 50 -1.36 -10.08 3.77
N PHE A 51 -0.13 -9.61 3.54
CA PHE A 51 1.08 -10.20 4.09
C PHE A 51 1.07 -10.15 5.62
N MET A 52 0.71 -9.02 6.23
CA MET A 52 0.61 -8.91 7.68
C MET A 52 -0.46 -9.82 8.28
N HIS A 53 -1.62 -9.90 7.63
CA HIS A 53 -2.71 -10.73 8.12
C HIS A 53 -2.45 -12.23 7.94
N ARG A 54 -2.11 -12.66 6.71
CA ARG A 54 -1.99 -14.07 6.34
C ARG A 54 -0.60 -14.65 6.57
N GLY A 55 0.44 -13.85 6.32
CA GLY A 55 1.83 -14.29 6.44
C GLY A 55 2.37 -14.15 7.86
N VAL A 56 2.16 -12.99 8.49
CA VAL A 56 2.63 -12.73 9.87
C VAL A 56 1.62 -13.22 10.91
N GLY A 57 0.32 -13.27 10.58
CA GLY A 57 -0.73 -13.78 11.46
C GLY A 57 -1.39 -12.71 12.35
N LEU A 58 -1.30 -11.43 11.99
CA LEU A 58 -2.03 -10.37 12.72
C LEU A 58 -3.52 -10.43 12.46
N GLU A 59 -4.33 -9.98 13.42
CA GLU A 59 -5.76 -9.76 13.21
C GLU A 59 -5.98 -8.77 12.05
N LEU A 60 -6.97 -9.02 11.19
CA LEU A 60 -7.23 -8.17 10.03
C LEU A 60 -7.48 -6.71 10.41
N GLY A 61 -8.26 -6.48 11.48
CA GLY A 61 -8.53 -5.13 11.97
C GLY A 61 -7.24 -4.37 12.35
N GLU A 62 -6.26 -5.07 12.90
CA GLU A 62 -4.96 -4.50 13.25
C GLU A 62 -4.13 -4.17 12.00
N ALA A 63 -4.04 -5.11 11.05
CA ALA A 63 -3.35 -4.86 9.79
C ALA A 63 -3.94 -3.66 9.03
N LEU A 64 -5.28 -3.52 9.04
CA LEU A 64 -5.98 -2.38 8.46
C LEU A 64 -5.67 -1.06 9.19
N ARG A 65 -5.64 -1.05 10.53
CA ARG A 65 -5.22 0.13 11.32
C ARG A 65 -3.77 0.54 10.99
N MET A 66 -2.88 -0.44 10.82
CA MET A 66 -1.50 -0.17 10.43
C MET A 66 -1.36 0.49 9.05
N ALA A 67 -2.31 0.25 8.14
CA ALA A 67 -2.35 0.85 6.80
C ALA A 67 -3.22 2.12 6.70
N SER A 68 -3.93 2.51 7.76
CA SER A 68 -4.87 3.65 7.71
C SER A 68 -4.72 4.57 8.93
N LEU A 69 -5.20 4.14 10.10
CA LEU A 69 -5.20 4.93 11.33
C LEU A 69 -3.81 5.35 11.78
N TYR A 70 -2.87 4.41 11.93
CA TYR A 70 -1.55 4.73 12.49
C TYR A 70 -0.73 5.66 11.59
N PRO A 71 -0.73 5.51 10.25
CA PRO A 71 -0.16 6.53 9.37
C PRO A 71 -0.79 7.91 9.58
N ALA A 72 -2.12 8.00 9.70
CA ALA A 72 -2.82 9.27 9.92
C ALA A 72 -2.44 9.90 11.28
N GLU A 73 -2.27 9.10 12.32
CA GLU A 73 -1.78 9.55 13.63
C GLU A 73 -0.33 10.06 13.53
N ALA A 74 0.55 9.31 12.85
CA ALA A 74 1.95 9.67 12.69
C ALA A 74 2.17 11.02 12.00
N VAL A 75 1.28 11.41 11.08
CA VAL A 75 1.33 12.71 10.38
C VAL A 75 0.38 13.78 10.97
N GLY A 76 -0.24 13.51 12.12
CA GLY A 76 -1.13 14.45 12.81
C GLY A 76 -2.48 14.72 12.12
N GLN A 77 -2.94 13.80 11.26
CA GLN A 77 -4.16 13.93 10.46
C GLN A 77 -5.30 13.00 10.90
N ALA A 78 -5.15 12.29 12.03
CA ALA A 78 -6.17 11.35 12.54
C ALA A 78 -7.51 12.00 12.91
N HIS A 79 -7.56 13.33 13.04
CA HIS A 79 -8.81 14.08 13.22
C HIS A 79 -9.71 14.06 11.98
N ARG A 80 -9.17 13.74 10.79
CA ARG A 80 -9.94 13.69 9.53
C ARG A 80 -9.66 12.48 8.64
N LEU A 81 -8.58 11.71 8.86
CA LEU A 81 -8.18 10.55 8.04
C LEU A 81 -8.03 9.26 8.87
N GLY A 82 -8.01 8.12 8.19
CA GLY A 82 -7.61 6.82 8.77
C GLY A 82 -8.70 6.12 9.60
N ARG A 83 -9.93 6.63 9.61
CA ARG A 83 -11.08 6.04 10.31
C ARG A 83 -12.32 6.12 9.41
N PHE A 84 -13.21 5.15 9.56
CA PHE A 84 -14.54 5.18 8.96
C PHE A 84 -15.54 5.60 10.02
N ALA A 85 -15.73 6.91 10.19
CA ALA A 85 -16.57 7.49 11.23
C ALA A 85 -17.19 8.81 10.76
N ASN A 86 -18.26 9.26 11.43
CA ASN A 86 -18.84 10.57 11.14
C ASN A 86 -17.80 11.68 11.37
N GLY A 87 -17.73 12.63 10.44
CA GLY A 87 -16.80 13.77 10.50
C GLY A 87 -15.41 13.51 9.92
N THR A 88 -15.10 12.30 9.44
CA THR A 88 -13.87 12.02 8.69
C THR A 88 -14.07 12.11 7.18
N ALA A 89 -12.97 12.21 6.43
CA ALA A 89 -13.03 12.14 4.98
C ALA A 89 -13.63 10.80 4.52
N ALA A 90 -14.47 10.84 3.49
CA ALA A 90 -15.01 9.64 2.84
C ALA A 90 -13.99 9.05 1.85
N ASP A 91 -12.78 8.79 2.36
CA ASP A 91 -11.71 8.08 1.68
C ASP A 91 -11.80 6.60 2.08
N ILE A 92 -12.34 5.78 1.17
CA ILE A 92 -12.82 4.42 1.49
C ILE A 92 -12.29 3.45 0.45
N VAL A 93 -11.88 2.27 0.90
CA VAL A 93 -11.57 1.12 0.05
C VAL A 93 -12.53 -0.01 0.40
N ALA A 94 -13.28 -0.50 -0.58
CA ALA A 94 -14.09 -1.71 -0.44
C ALA A 94 -13.24 -2.93 -0.82
N LEU A 95 -13.26 -3.95 0.02
CA LEU A 95 -12.51 -5.19 -0.14
C LEU A 95 -13.47 -6.38 -0.24
N SER A 96 -13.12 -7.39 -1.03
CA SER A 96 -13.76 -8.72 -0.97
C SER A 96 -13.31 -9.48 0.29
N ASP A 97 -13.91 -10.64 0.53
CA ASP A 97 -13.47 -11.56 1.60
C ASP A 97 -12.01 -12.02 1.40
N ASP A 98 -11.56 -12.09 0.15
CA ASP A 98 -10.18 -12.39 -0.23
C ASP A 98 -9.24 -11.17 -0.17
N LEU A 99 -9.75 -10.02 0.30
CA LEU A 99 -9.06 -8.75 0.41
C LEU A 99 -8.66 -8.15 -0.95
N ASP A 100 -9.37 -8.50 -2.03
CA ASP A 100 -9.25 -7.84 -3.34
C ASP A 100 -9.98 -6.51 -3.36
N VAL A 101 -9.36 -5.49 -3.97
CA VAL A 101 -9.94 -4.14 -4.05
C VAL A 101 -11.11 -4.16 -5.03
N GLN A 102 -12.31 -3.93 -4.51
CA GLN A 102 -13.56 -3.89 -5.29
C GLN A 102 -13.98 -2.45 -5.65
N GLY A 103 -13.53 -1.47 -4.87
CA GLY A 103 -13.84 -0.08 -5.13
C GLY A 103 -13.03 0.88 -4.26
N VAL A 104 -12.82 2.08 -4.78
CA VAL A 104 -12.13 3.16 -4.07
C VAL A 104 -12.93 4.45 -4.19
N TRP A 105 -13.08 5.15 -3.08
CA TRP A 105 -13.66 6.48 -2.99
C TRP A 105 -12.63 7.45 -2.42
N ILE A 106 -12.55 8.64 -3.01
CA ILE A 106 -11.76 9.76 -2.50
C ILE A 106 -12.70 10.94 -2.33
N GLY A 107 -12.80 11.46 -1.11
CA GLY A 107 -13.75 12.52 -0.75
C GLY A 107 -15.20 12.15 -1.07
N GLY A 108 -15.57 10.86 -0.97
CA GLY A 108 -16.91 10.36 -1.27
C GLY A 108 -17.20 10.14 -2.76
N LYS A 109 -16.28 10.50 -3.67
CA LYS A 109 -16.41 10.22 -5.10
C LYS A 109 -15.77 8.86 -5.42
N LYS A 110 -16.51 7.96 -6.06
CA LYS A 110 -15.95 6.71 -6.57
C LYS A 110 -14.94 6.99 -7.69
N VAL A 111 -13.70 6.57 -7.50
CA VAL A 111 -12.59 6.75 -8.46
C VAL A 111 -12.13 5.44 -9.08
N PHE A 112 -12.49 4.30 -8.48
CA PHE A 112 -12.23 2.96 -8.99
C PHE A 112 -13.40 2.02 -8.67
N GLY A 113 -13.66 1.07 -9.56
CA GLY A 113 -14.55 -0.06 -9.36
C GLY A 113 -14.08 -1.23 -10.22
N ALA A 114 -13.99 -2.41 -9.60
CA ALA A 114 -13.71 -3.68 -10.29
C ALA A 114 -14.93 -4.19 -11.05
#